data_AF-A0A5E7UK74-F1
#
_entry.id   AF-A0A5E7UK74-F1
#
_cell.length_a   1.000
_cell.length_b   1.000
_cell.length_c   1.000
_cell.angle_alpha   90.00
_cell.angle_beta   90.00
_cell.angle_gamma   90.00
#
_symmetry.space_group_name_H-M   'P 1'
#
loop_
_entity.id
_entity.type
_entity.pdbx_description
1 polymer ?
#
loop_
_entity_poly.entity_id
_entity_poly.type
_entity_poly.pdbx_seq_one_letter_code
_entity_poly.pdbx_strand_id
1 'polypeptide(L)'
;MEPGQGDEMVTDREIALEQALVAIIGAAIASGLDVKSLMDNAAAGLLGNASYRWVGHPHVSNALQVMIVAHAQALDTMPPQ
;
A
#
# COMPACT_ATOMS: atom_id res chain seq x y z
N MET A 1 23.08 31.27 -1.56
CA MET A 1 21.75 30.63 -1.66
C MET A 1 22.02 29.22 -2.11
N GLU A 2 22.00 28.24 -1.20
CA GLU A 2 22.33 26.85 -1.54
C GLU A 2 21.07 26.14 -2.07
N PRO A 3 21.09 25.51 -3.26
CA PRO A 3 20.00 24.70 -3.75
C PRO A 3 20.27 23.25 -3.31
N GLY A 4 19.53 22.76 -2.33
CA GLY A 4 19.79 21.44 -1.76
C GLY A 4 18.63 20.91 -0.94
N GLN A 5 17.40 21.11 -1.40
CA GLN A 5 16.26 20.31 -0.96
C GLN A 5 15.88 19.44 -2.15
N GLY A 6 16.42 18.22 -2.17
CA GLY A 6 15.88 17.15 -2.98
C GLY A 6 14.54 16.76 -2.40
N ASP A 7 13.49 17.49 -2.77
CA ASP A 7 12.12 16.99 -2.69
C ASP A 7 12.11 15.77 -3.64
N GLU A 8 12.10 14.56 -3.07
CA GLU A 8 12.06 13.32 -3.85
C GLU A 8 10.76 13.34 -4.65
N MET A 9 10.87 13.72 -5.93
CA MET A 9 9.74 13.87 -6.82
C MET A 9 9.11 12.50 -7.01
N VAL A 10 7.96 12.28 -6.36
CA VAL A 10 7.15 11.09 -6.57
C VAL A 10 6.81 11.00 -8.05
N THR A 11 7.16 9.88 -8.67
CA THR A 11 6.94 9.67 -10.10
C THR A 11 5.46 9.38 -10.37
N ASP A 12 4.97 9.73 -11.58
CA ASP A 12 3.62 9.37 -12.03
C ASP A 12 3.34 7.87 -11.86
N ARG A 13 4.39 7.04 -12.02
CA ARG A 13 4.31 5.59 -11.84
C ARG A 13 4.07 5.20 -10.39
N GLU A 14 4.73 5.85 -9.44
CA GLU A 14 4.54 5.58 -8.00
C GLU A 14 3.13 5.97 -7.57
N ILE A 15 2.65 7.14 -7.99
CA ILE A 15 1.27 7.58 -7.76
C ILE A 15 0.27 6.57 -8.33
N ALA A 16 0.48 6.12 -9.57
CA ALA A 16 -0.40 5.15 -10.20
C ALA A 16 -0.42 3.79 -9.47
N LEU A 17 0.72 3.33 -8.96
CA LEU A 17 0.82 2.09 -8.18
C LEU A 17 0.13 2.21 -6.82
N GLU A 18 0.33 3.31 -6.11
CA GLU A 18 -0.36 3.58 -4.84
C GLU A 18 -1.88 3.66 -5.04
N GLN A 19 -2.33 4.40 -6.04
CA GLN A 19 -3.76 4.52 -6.35
C GLN A 19 -4.38 3.19 -6.76
N ALA A 20 -3.66 2.35 -7.51
CA ALA A 20 -4.13 1.01 -7.86
C ALA A 20 -4.32 0.13 -6.61
N LEU A 21 -3.43 0.24 -5.62
CA LEU A 21 -3.56 -0.48 -4.36
C LEU A 21 -4.75 0.02 -3.54
N VAL A 22 -4.93 1.34 -3.42
CA VAL A 22 -6.10 1.95 -2.76
C VAL A 22 -7.39 1.45 -3.40
N ALA A 23 -7.47 1.43 -4.73
CA ALA A 23 -8.65 0.99 -5.46
C ALA A 23 -8.99 -0.49 -5.21
N ILE A 24 -7.98 -1.38 -5.21
CA ILE A 24 -8.17 -2.81 -4.95
C ILE A 24 -8.66 -3.03 -3.50
N ILE A 25 -8.05 -2.37 -2.52
CA ILE A 25 -8.46 -2.46 -1.12
C ILE A 25 -9.87 -1.91 -0.94
N GLY A 26 -10.18 -0.74 -1.51
CA GLY A 26 -11.50 -0.13 -1.47
C GLY A 26 -12.58 -1.02 -2.07
N ALA A 27 -12.32 -1.64 -3.22
CA ALA A 27 -13.23 -2.59 -3.84
C ALA A 27 -13.45 -3.85 -2.98
N ALA A 28 -12.41 -4.34 -2.30
CA ALA A 28 -12.53 -5.48 -1.39
C ALA A 28 -13.42 -5.15 -0.18
N ILE A 29 -13.22 -3.98 0.43
CA ILE A 29 -14.07 -3.51 1.54
C ILE A 29 -15.53 -3.33 1.07
N ALA A 30 -15.75 -2.66 -0.07
CA ALA A 30 -17.09 -2.45 -0.64
C ALA A 30 -17.80 -3.78 -0.97
N SER A 31 -17.05 -4.83 -1.25
CA SER A 31 -17.55 -6.19 -1.47
C SER A 31 -17.76 -7.00 -0.19
N GLY A 32 -17.52 -6.40 0.99
CA GLY A 32 -17.71 -7.06 2.29
C GLY A 32 -16.63 -8.09 2.65
N LEU A 33 -15.46 -8.07 2.00
CA LEU A 33 -14.35 -8.94 2.37
C LEU A 33 -13.79 -8.53 3.73
N ASP A 34 -13.30 -9.52 4.50
CA ASP A 34 -12.49 -9.26 5.69
C ASP A 34 -11.10 -8.76 5.29
N VAL A 35 -11.03 -7.47 5.03
CA VAL A 35 -9.81 -6.80 4.58
C VAL A 35 -8.75 -6.76 5.67
N LYS A 36 -9.13 -6.76 6.95
CA LYS A 36 -8.16 -6.86 8.05
C LYS A 36 -7.38 -8.18 7.95
N SER A 37 -8.07 -9.31 7.85
CA SER A 37 -7.41 -10.61 7.71
C SER A 37 -6.62 -10.72 6.40
N LEU A 38 -7.12 -10.13 5.31
CA LEU A 38 -6.37 -10.08 4.04
C LEU A 38 -5.05 -9.33 4.19
N MET A 39 -5.06 -8.17 4.87
CA MET A 39 -3.89 -7.35 5.14
C MET A 39 -2.88 -8.07 6.05
N ASP A 40 -3.36 -8.71 7.12
CA ASP A 40 -2.54 -9.50 8.04
C ASP A 40 -1.84 -10.66 7.29
N ASN A 41 -2.57 -11.36 6.41
CA ASN A 41 -2.02 -12.45 5.59
C ASN A 41 -0.99 -11.96 4.57
N ALA A 42 -1.25 -10.84 3.89
CA ALA A 42 -0.32 -10.24 2.95
C ALA A 42 0.97 -9.77 3.64
N ALA A 43 0.85 -9.17 4.84
CA ALA A 43 1.99 -8.80 5.66
C ALA A 43 2.83 -10.01 6.07
N ALA A 44 2.17 -11.08 6.55
CA ALA A 44 2.84 -12.32 6.90
C ALA A 44 3.56 -12.95 5.70
N GLY A 45 2.98 -12.92 4.50
CA GLY A 45 3.63 -13.44 3.30
C GLY A 45 4.81 -12.60 2.83
N LEU A 46 4.74 -11.27 2.94
CA LEU A 46 5.89 -10.40 2.69
C LEU A 46 7.04 -10.70 3.67
N LEU A 47 6.76 -10.93 4.94
CA LEU A 47 7.77 -11.32 5.93
C LEU A 47 8.29 -12.76 5.71
N GLY A 48 7.40 -13.68 5.36
CA GLY A 48 7.65 -15.12 5.24
C GLY A 48 8.11 -15.61 3.87
N ASN A 49 8.43 -14.71 2.92
CA ASN A 49 8.88 -15.07 1.57
C ASN A 49 7.86 -15.87 0.76
N ALA A 50 6.58 -15.44 0.82
CA ALA A 50 5.54 -15.96 -0.04
C ALA A 50 5.88 -15.77 -1.53
N SER A 51 5.18 -16.51 -2.41
CA SER A 51 5.44 -16.49 -3.86
C SER A 51 5.31 -15.13 -4.52
N TYR A 52 4.55 -14.20 -3.92
CA TYR A 52 4.39 -12.82 -4.39
C TYR A 52 5.43 -11.84 -3.82
N ARG A 53 6.32 -12.29 -2.93
CA ARG A 53 7.46 -11.49 -2.47
C ARG A 53 8.65 -11.72 -3.40
N TRP A 54 9.06 -10.66 -4.09
CA TRP A 54 10.23 -10.68 -4.98
C TRP A 54 11.34 -9.71 -4.52
N VAL A 55 11.11 -8.98 -3.41
CA VAL A 55 12.04 -7.96 -2.89
C VAL A 55 12.68 -8.37 -1.56
N GLY A 56 13.86 -7.81 -1.30
CA GLY A 56 14.57 -7.90 -0.02
C GLY A 56 14.33 -6.69 0.90
N HIS A 57 15.08 -6.64 2.00
CA HIS A 57 15.14 -5.46 2.86
C HIS A 57 15.88 -4.30 2.13
N PRO A 58 15.47 -3.02 2.28
CA PRO A 58 14.38 -2.49 3.11
C PRO A 58 13.01 -2.48 2.42
N HIS A 59 12.93 -2.87 1.16
CA HIS A 59 11.72 -2.76 0.34
C HIS A 59 10.53 -3.56 0.88
N VAL A 60 10.77 -4.64 1.65
CA VAL A 60 9.71 -5.33 2.40
C VAL A 60 9.03 -4.39 3.41
N SER A 61 9.81 -3.66 4.21
CA SER A 61 9.28 -2.73 5.20
C SER A 61 8.55 -1.56 4.53
N ASN A 62 9.06 -1.06 3.41
CA ASN A 62 8.40 -0.02 2.62
C ASN A 62 7.06 -0.51 2.07
N ALA A 63 7.00 -1.73 1.52
CA ALA A 63 5.75 -2.30 1.02
C ALA A 63 4.69 -2.46 2.12
N LEU A 64 5.10 -2.89 3.32
CA LEU A 64 4.18 -2.97 4.47
C LEU A 64 3.62 -1.59 4.85
N GLN A 65 4.47 -0.56 4.87
CA GLN A 65 4.03 0.80 5.16
C GLN A 65 3.05 1.32 4.10
N VAL A 66 3.34 1.10 2.81
CA VAL A 66 2.47 1.49 1.70
C VAL A 66 1.12 0.78 1.79
N MET A 67 1.09 -0.51 2.15
CA MET A 67 -0.17 -1.23 2.38
C MET A 67 -1.01 -0.56 3.47
N ILE A 68 -0.42 -0.20 4.61
CA ILE A 68 -1.13 0.45 5.72
C ILE A 68 -1.71 1.81 5.29
N VAL A 69 -0.92 2.62 4.58
CA VAL A 69 -1.36 3.93 4.06
C VAL A 69 -2.50 3.77 3.07
N ALA A 70 -2.38 2.83 2.11
CA ALA A 70 -3.40 2.59 1.12
C ALA A 70 -4.72 2.09 1.74
N HIS A 71 -4.64 1.27 2.81
CA HIS A 71 -5.82 0.86 3.56
C HIS A 71 -6.51 2.04 4.27
N ALA A 72 -5.75 2.95 4.88
CA ALA A 72 -6.32 4.15 5.50
C ALA A 72 -6.99 5.05 4.46
N GLN A 73 -6.34 5.31 3.32
CA GLN A 73 -6.93 6.06 2.21
C GLN A 73 -8.17 5.39 1.62
N ALA A 74 -8.17 4.07 1.51
CA ALA A 74 -9.35 3.33 1.05
C ALA A 74 -10.55 3.53 2.00
N LEU A 75 -10.33 3.56 3.31
CA LEU A 75 -11.39 3.86 4.29
C LEU A 75 -11.90 5.31 4.17
N ASP A 76 -10.99 6.28 4.00
CA ASP A 76 -11.35 7.71 3.88
C ASP A 76 -12.12 8.03 2.59
N THR A 77 -11.91 7.25 1.52
CA THR A 77 -12.59 7.45 0.23
C THR A 77 -13.97 6.81 0.15
N MET A 78 -14.39 6.06 1.17
CA MET A 78 -15.73 5.47 1.20
C MET A 78 -16.78 6.48 1.62
N PRO A 79 -17.98 6.44 1.00
CA PRO A 79 -19.10 7.22 1.51
C PRO A 79 -19.41 6.76 2.95
N PRO A 80 -19.81 7.69 3.85
CA PRO A 80 -20.29 7.32 5.17
C PRO A 80 -21.47 6.34 5.01
N GLN A 81 -21.39 5.22 5.74
CA GLN A 81 -22.45 4.20 5.76
C GLN A 81 -23.65 4.64 6.59
#